data_AF-A0A2D8YGQ5-F1
#
_entry.id   AF-A0A2D8YGQ5-F1
#
_cell.length_a   1.000
_cell.length_b   1.000
_cell.length_c   1.000
_cell.angle_alpha   90.00
_cell.angle_beta   90.00
_cell.angle_gamma   90.00
#
_symmetry.space_group_name_H-M   'P 1'
#
loop_
_entity.id
_entity.type
_entity.pdbx_description
1 polymer ?
#
loop_
_entity_poly.entity_id
_entity_poly.type
_entity_poly.pdbx_seq_one_letter_code
_entity_poly.pdbx_strand_id
1 'polypeptide(L)'
;MDVNVDLTTIWAFIIAFAVFAYVVMDGFDLGIGILFPTFEVGPERDRAMNSIAPVWDGNETWLVLGGGGLFAAFPLAYAVILPATYPLIIAMLLGLVFRGVAFEYRWRDPGHRRYWDAAFTGGSLVAAMAQGMTLGALLQGIEGVDRSYAGSWV
;
A
#
# COMPACT_ATOMS: atom_id res chain seq x y z
N MET A 1 24.11 11.87 24.60
CA MET A 1 23.97 11.22 23.29
C MET A 1 23.77 12.33 22.29
N ASP A 2 24.85 12.79 21.64
CA ASP A 2 24.73 13.78 20.58
C ASP A 2 24.18 13.06 19.35
N VAL A 3 22.91 13.30 19.01
CA VAL A 3 22.34 12.80 17.76
C VAL A 3 23.01 13.60 16.65
N ASN A 4 24.01 12.99 16.01
CA ASN A 4 24.65 13.58 14.85
C ASN A 4 23.71 13.41 13.66
N VAL A 5 22.93 14.45 13.34
CA VAL A 5 21.95 14.43 12.26
C VAL A 5 22.70 14.57 10.93
N ASP A 6 23.06 13.43 10.34
CA ASP A 6 23.64 13.36 9.01
C ASP A 6 22.57 13.12 7.93
N LEU A 7 22.99 13.23 6.66
CA LEU A 7 22.10 13.06 5.51
C LEU A 7 21.41 11.69 5.50
N THR A 8 22.12 10.65 5.95
CA THR A 8 21.58 9.29 6.06
C THR A 8 20.43 9.23 7.06
N THR A 9 20.58 9.84 8.24
CA THR A 9 19.56 9.90 9.27
C THR A 9 18.33 10.68 8.81
N ILE A 10 18.54 11.80 8.10
CA ILE A 10 17.47 12.61 7.52
C ILE A 10 16.66 11.78 6.51
N TRP A 11 17.32 11.10 5.58
CA TRP A 11 16.64 10.27 4.58
C TRP A 11 15.92 9.07 5.19
N ALA A 12 16.52 8.42 6.19
CA ALA A 12 15.85 7.36 6.92
C ALA A 12 14.54 7.85 7.56
N PHE A 13 14.55 9.04 8.16
CA PHE A 13 13.35 9.65 8.73
C PHE A 13 12.31 10.02 7.66
N ILE A 14 12.73 10.60 6.53
CA ILE A 14 11.82 10.93 5.41
C ILE A 14 11.11 9.68 4.90
N ILE A 15 11.85 8.58 4.70
CA ILE A 15 11.28 7.32 4.21
C ILE A 15 10.36 6.70 5.26
N ALA A 16 10.79 6.67 6.53
CA ALA A 16 9.96 6.15 7.62
C ALA A 16 8.66 6.96 7.76
N PHE A 17 8.74 8.28 7.65
CA PHE A 17 7.58 9.16 7.63
C PHE A 17 6.70 8.91 6.41
N ALA A 18 7.27 8.74 5.21
CA ALA A 18 6.49 8.47 4.00
C ALA A 18 5.72 7.13 4.10
N VAL A 19 6.37 6.07 4.58
CA VAL A 19 5.71 4.78 4.82
C VAL A 19 4.62 4.91 5.88
N PHE A 20 4.90 5.61 7.00
CA PHE A 20 3.91 5.86 8.04
C PHE A 20 2.70 6.65 7.50
N ALA A 21 2.96 7.71 6.74
CA ALA A 21 1.96 8.56 6.12
C ALA A 21 1.06 7.74 5.18
N TYR A 22 1.64 6.89 4.33
CA TYR A 22 0.90 5.94 3.50
C TYR A 22 0.00 5.03 4.35
N VAL A 23 0.55 4.34 5.35
CA VAL A 23 -0.21 3.39 6.18
C VAL A 23 -1.39 4.06 6.87
N VAL A 24 -1.22 5.29 7.38
CA VAL A 24 -2.28 6.02 8.06
C VAL A 24 -3.34 6.53 7.08
N MET A 25 -2.92 7.20 6.01
CA MET A 25 -3.87 7.85 5.09
C MET A 25 -4.55 6.84 4.17
N ASP A 26 -3.79 5.96 3.54
CA ASP A 26 -4.35 4.90 2.70
C ASP A 26 -5.07 3.84 3.55
N GLY A 27 -4.68 3.66 4.82
CA GLY A 27 -5.38 2.76 5.74
C GLY A 27 -6.86 3.12 5.96
N PHE A 28 -7.22 4.40 5.92
CA PHE A 28 -8.60 4.85 5.93
C PHE A 28 -9.36 4.41 4.67
N ASP A 29 -8.75 4.60 3.49
CA ASP A 29 -9.33 4.23 2.19
C ASP A 29 -9.55 2.71 2.10
N LEU A 30 -8.53 1.94 2.47
CA LEU A 30 -8.57 0.48 2.52
C LEU A 30 -9.61 -0.01 3.53
N GLY A 31 -9.71 0.65 4.69
CA GLY A 31 -10.70 0.34 5.71
C GLY A 31 -12.14 0.49 5.20
N ILE A 32 -12.45 1.60 4.52
CA ILE A 32 -13.76 1.76 3.87
C ILE A 32 -13.95 0.73 2.77
N GLY A 33 -12.92 0.42 1.99
CA GLY A 33 -12.98 -0.61 0.96
C GLY A 33 -13.35 -1.99 1.50
N ILE A 34 -12.75 -2.40 2.62
CA ILE A 34 -13.04 -3.68 3.28
C ILE A 34 -14.46 -3.69 3.86
N LEU A 35 -14.89 -2.58 4.48
CA LEU A 35 -16.23 -2.43 5.04
C LEU A 35 -17.30 -2.17 3.97
N PHE A 36 -16.91 -1.95 2.71
CA PHE A 36 -17.82 -1.52 1.66
C PHE A 36 -19.09 -2.40 1.48
N PRO A 37 -19.01 -3.74 1.60
CA PRO A 37 -20.19 -4.60 1.51
C PRO A 37 -21.21 -4.39 2.63
N THR A 38 -20.79 -3.85 3.79
CA THR A 38 -21.68 -3.65 4.95
C THR A 38 -22.58 -2.43 4.81
N PHE A 39 -22.25 -1.49 3.92
CA PHE A 39 -23.10 -0.34 3.62
C PHE A 39 -24.27 -0.72 2.70
N GLU A 40 -25.41 -0.07 2.91
CA GLU A 40 -26.59 -0.21 2.08
C GLU A 40 -26.32 0.24 0.64
N VAL A 41 -26.83 -0.55 -0.31
CA VAL A 41 -26.71 -0.23 -1.73
C VAL A 41 -27.48 1.04 -2.04
N GLY A 42 -26.79 2.05 -2.58
CA GLY A 42 -27.37 3.33 -2.95
C GLY A 42 -26.63 4.47 -2.27
N PRO A 43 -27.33 5.47 -1.68
CA PRO A 43 -26.72 6.69 -1.17
C PRO A 43 -25.62 6.48 -0.12
N GLU A 44 -25.67 5.41 0.67
CA GLU A 44 -24.66 5.15 1.71
C GLU A 44 -23.31 4.75 1.10
N ARG A 45 -23.30 3.74 0.21
CA ARG A 45 -22.09 3.38 -0.56
C ARG A 45 -21.56 4.52 -1.41
N ASP A 46 -22.46 5.32 -1.97
CA ASP A 46 -22.09 6.47 -2.80
C ASP A 46 -21.39 7.55 -1.96
N ARG A 47 -21.89 7.84 -0.74
CA ARG A 47 -21.21 8.72 0.21
C ARG A 47 -19.86 8.16 0.65
N ALA A 48 -19.78 6.86 0.95
CA ALA A 48 -18.53 6.21 1.33
C ALA A 48 -17.45 6.39 0.25
N MET A 49 -17.77 6.13 -1.02
CA MET A 49 -16.81 6.34 -2.11
C MET A 49 -16.46 7.81 -2.32
N ASN A 50 -17.43 8.71 -2.24
CA ASN A 50 -17.19 10.15 -2.41
C ASN A 50 -16.31 10.75 -1.31
N SER A 51 -16.21 10.10 -0.13
CA SER A 51 -15.30 10.52 0.93
C SER A 51 -13.82 10.24 0.62
N ILE A 52 -13.54 9.27 -0.25
CA ILE A 52 -12.19 8.80 -0.58
C ILE A 52 -11.71 9.32 -1.93
N ALA A 53 -12.63 9.42 -2.90
CA ALA A 53 -12.36 9.85 -4.27
C ALA A 53 -11.45 11.09 -4.42
N PRO A 54 -11.53 12.14 -3.58
CA PRO A 54 -10.64 13.30 -3.73
C PRO A 54 -9.23 13.12 -3.17
N VAL A 55 -8.97 12.11 -2.34
CA VAL A 55 -7.71 11.98 -1.58
C VAL A 55 -6.89 10.73 -1.91
N TRP A 56 -7.52 9.66 -2.40
CA TRP A 56 -6.85 8.36 -2.58
C TRP A 56 -5.61 8.41 -3.48
N ASP A 57 -5.67 9.12 -4.61
CA ASP A 57 -4.54 9.24 -5.53
C ASP A 57 -3.36 9.95 -4.86
N GLY A 58 -3.65 10.92 -3.98
CA GLY A 58 -2.64 11.56 -3.14
C GLY A 58 -2.04 10.60 -2.12
N ASN A 59 -2.84 9.71 -1.53
CA ASN A 59 -2.37 8.73 -0.55
C ASN A 59 -1.35 7.76 -1.16
N GLU A 60 -1.56 7.33 -2.41
CA GLU A 60 -0.64 6.46 -3.15
C GLU A 60 0.74 7.08 -3.38
N THR A 61 0.83 8.41 -3.48
CA THR A 61 2.11 9.09 -3.70
C THR A 61 3.10 8.87 -2.55
N TRP A 62 2.61 8.65 -1.33
CA TRP A 62 3.46 8.34 -0.17
C TRP A 62 4.13 6.98 -0.29
N LEU A 63 3.43 5.98 -0.84
CA LEU A 63 4.01 4.68 -1.15
C LEU A 63 5.12 4.81 -2.18
N VAL A 64 4.89 5.59 -3.24
CA VAL A 64 5.89 5.85 -4.29
C VAL A 64 7.11 6.56 -3.72
N LEU A 65 6.92 7.56 -2.84
CA LEU A 65 8.01 8.24 -2.15
C LEU A 65 8.78 7.29 -1.23
N GLY A 66 8.09 6.41 -0.50
CA GLY A 66 8.73 5.41 0.36
C GLY A 66 9.60 4.43 -0.44
N GLY A 67 9.03 3.82 -1.48
CA GLY A 67 9.76 2.87 -2.33
C GLY A 67 10.88 3.51 -3.16
N GLY A 68 10.59 4.62 -3.83
CA GLY A 68 11.57 5.38 -4.62
C GLY A 68 12.67 6.01 -3.76
N GLY A 69 12.31 6.51 -2.57
CA GLY A 69 13.27 7.02 -1.59
C GLY A 69 14.20 5.93 -1.07
N LEU A 70 13.66 4.73 -0.79
CA LEU A 70 14.48 3.57 -0.40
C LEU A 70 15.45 3.17 -1.52
N PHE A 71 14.99 3.15 -2.77
CA PHE A 71 15.85 2.87 -3.93
C PHE A 71 16.98 3.91 -4.07
N ALA A 72 16.68 5.19 -3.93
CA ALA A 72 17.64 6.28 -4.13
C ALA A 72 18.64 6.44 -2.98
N ALA A 73 18.16 6.42 -1.73
CA ALA A 73 18.99 6.69 -0.55
C ALA A 73 19.62 5.43 0.05
N PHE A 74 18.98 4.26 -0.11
CA PHE A 74 19.42 2.98 0.48
C PHE A 74 19.33 1.82 -0.54
N PRO A 75 20.07 1.89 -1.66
CA PRO A 75 19.95 0.92 -2.76
C PRO A 75 20.20 -0.53 -2.32
N LEU A 76 21.09 -0.74 -1.34
CA LEU A 76 21.33 -2.07 -0.79
C LEU A 76 20.12 -2.61 -0.03
N ALA A 77 19.47 -1.78 0.80
CA ALA A 77 18.26 -2.19 1.50
C ALA A 77 17.14 -2.51 0.52
N TYR A 78 16.97 -1.69 -0.52
CA TYR A 78 16.02 -1.94 -1.59
C TYR A 78 16.27 -3.28 -2.31
N ALA A 79 17.53 -3.57 -2.64
CA ALA A 79 17.92 -4.81 -3.34
C ALA A 79 17.74 -6.09 -2.51
N VAL A 80 17.64 -5.99 -1.18
CA VAL A 80 17.35 -7.12 -0.30
C VAL A 80 15.85 -7.22 -0.01
N ILE A 81 15.21 -6.10 0.35
CA ILE A 81 13.81 -6.06 0.78
C ILE A 81 12.85 -6.34 -0.38
N LEU A 82 13.06 -5.71 -1.54
CA LEU A 82 12.12 -5.83 -2.64
C LEU A 82 12.03 -7.28 -3.17
N PRO A 83 13.13 -8.01 -3.41
CA PRO A 83 13.03 -9.40 -3.83
C PRO A 83 12.38 -10.31 -2.79
N ALA A 84 12.66 -10.09 -1.49
CA ALA A 84 12.06 -10.87 -0.41
C ALA A 84 10.54 -10.68 -0.33
N THR A 85 10.08 -9.45 -0.56
CA THR A 85 8.66 -9.05 -0.44
C THR A 85 7.96 -8.99 -1.80
N TYR A 86 8.63 -9.38 -2.88
CA TYR A 86 8.16 -9.22 -4.26
C TYR A 86 6.73 -9.73 -4.50
N PRO A 87 6.35 -10.97 -4.10
CA PRO A 87 4.98 -11.43 -4.30
C PRO A 87 3.96 -10.59 -3.52
N LEU A 88 4.31 -10.10 -2.33
CA LEU A 88 3.44 -9.25 -1.52
C LEU A 88 3.27 -7.87 -2.16
N ILE A 89 4.37 -7.24 -2.60
CA ILE A 89 4.32 -5.93 -3.28
C ILE A 89 3.52 -6.03 -4.58
N ILE A 90 3.69 -7.08 -5.38
CA ILE A 90 2.90 -7.30 -6.60
C ILE A 90 1.41 -7.50 -6.27
N ALA A 91 1.09 -8.33 -5.27
CA ALA A 91 -0.29 -8.51 -4.83
C ALA A 91 -0.92 -7.19 -4.37
N MET A 92 -0.17 -6.39 -3.60
CA MET A 92 -0.58 -5.07 -3.15
C MET A 92 -0.89 -4.16 -4.34
N LEU A 93 0.07 -3.99 -5.27
CA LEU A 93 -0.10 -3.13 -6.44
C LEU A 93 -1.29 -3.55 -7.31
N LEU A 94 -1.49 -4.85 -7.52
CA LEU A 94 -2.68 -5.35 -8.23
C LEU A 94 -3.97 -5.00 -7.48
N GLY A 95 -3.99 -5.15 -6.15
CA GLY A 95 -5.13 -4.75 -5.32
C GLY A 95 -5.46 -3.26 -5.44
N LEU A 96 -4.44 -2.40 -5.41
CA LEU A 96 -4.57 -0.95 -5.58
C LEU A 96 -5.04 -0.57 -6.99
N VAL A 97 -4.57 -1.26 -8.03
CA VAL A 97 -5.06 -1.07 -9.41
C VAL A 97 -6.55 -1.41 -9.50
N PHE A 98 -6.97 -2.56 -8.99
CA PHE A 98 -8.40 -2.93 -9.00
C PHE A 98 -9.26 -1.94 -8.21
N ARG A 99 -8.74 -1.42 -7.10
CA ARG A 99 -9.39 -0.37 -6.30
C ARG A 99 -9.59 0.90 -7.13
N GLY A 100 -8.53 1.41 -7.78
CA GLY A 100 -8.58 2.61 -8.61
C GLY A 100 -9.53 2.47 -9.81
N VAL A 101 -9.49 1.32 -10.49
CA VAL A 101 -10.41 1.02 -11.59
C VAL A 101 -11.86 0.97 -11.10
N ALA A 102 -12.12 0.36 -9.95
CA ALA A 102 -13.46 0.29 -9.38
C ALA A 102 -14.03 1.68 -9.05
N PHE A 103 -13.22 2.62 -8.56
CA PHE A 103 -13.66 4.01 -8.34
C PHE A 103 -14.17 4.67 -9.63
N GLU A 104 -13.40 4.56 -10.70
CA GLU A 104 -13.67 5.26 -11.96
C GLU A 104 -14.82 4.62 -12.75
N TYR A 105 -14.91 3.29 -12.75
CA TYR A 105 -15.84 2.53 -13.58
C TYR A 105 -17.19 2.27 -12.94
N ARG A 106 -17.31 2.30 -11.62
CA ARG A 106 -18.59 2.05 -10.94
C ARG A 106 -19.70 3.02 -11.36
N TRP A 107 -19.35 4.27 -11.67
CA TRP A 107 -20.29 5.28 -12.15
C TRP A 107 -20.54 5.21 -13.67
N ARG A 108 -19.58 4.68 -14.42
CA ARG A 108 -19.62 4.60 -15.89
C ARG A 108 -20.31 3.34 -16.40
N ASP A 109 -20.31 2.27 -15.61
CA ASP A 109 -20.93 1.00 -15.96
C ASP A 109 -21.87 0.49 -14.85
N PRO A 110 -23.09 1.05 -14.78
CA PRO A 110 -24.08 0.64 -13.78
C PRO A 110 -24.48 -0.84 -13.85
N GLY A 111 -24.37 -1.46 -15.04
CA GLY A 111 -24.73 -2.87 -15.26
C GLY A 111 -23.82 -3.85 -14.52
N HIS A 112 -22.55 -3.46 -14.30
CA HIS A 112 -21.55 -4.29 -13.63
C HIS A 112 -21.13 -3.76 -12.26
N ARG A 113 -21.91 -2.85 -11.66
CA ARG A 113 -21.65 -2.25 -10.34
C ARG A 113 -21.29 -3.28 -9.26
N ARG A 114 -21.94 -4.45 -9.25
CA ARG A 114 -21.62 -5.54 -8.30
C ARG A 114 -20.18 -6.07 -8.41
N TYR A 115 -19.62 -6.09 -9.62
CA TYR A 115 -18.26 -6.56 -9.87
C TYR A 115 -17.25 -5.50 -9.44
N TRP A 116 -17.56 -4.22 -9.68
CA TRP A 116 -16.74 -3.11 -9.20
C TRP A 116 -16.77 -2.99 -7.68
N ASP A 117 -17.92 -3.17 -7.03
CA ASP A 117 -18.04 -3.21 -5.57
C ASP A 117 -17.20 -4.37 -4.98
N ALA A 118 -17.21 -5.54 -5.63
CA ALA A 118 -16.40 -6.69 -5.23
C ALA A 118 -14.90 -6.48 -5.47
N ALA A 119 -14.51 -5.88 -6.61
CA ALA A 119 -13.13 -5.54 -6.92
C ALA A 119 -12.57 -4.48 -5.95
N PHE A 120 -13.39 -3.50 -5.57
CA PHE A 120 -13.04 -2.50 -4.57
C PHE A 120 -12.77 -3.13 -3.21
N THR A 121 -13.66 -4.02 -2.76
CA THR A 121 -13.51 -4.74 -1.48
C THR A 121 -12.30 -5.68 -1.51
N GLY A 122 -12.19 -6.52 -2.53
CA GLY A 122 -11.13 -7.51 -2.65
C GLY A 122 -9.76 -6.85 -2.83
N GLY A 123 -9.67 -5.82 -3.67
CA GLY A 123 -8.43 -5.07 -3.88
C GLY A 123 -7.95 -4.39 -2.59
N SER A 124 -8.87 -3.81 -1.82
CA SER A 124 -8.56 -3.18 -0.53
C SER A 124 -8.10 -4.20 0.52
N LEU A 125 -8.76 -5.36 0.59
CA LEU A 125 -8.36 -6.43 1.50
C LEU A 125 -6.96 -6.98 1.16
N VAL A 126 -6.70 -7.24 -0.12
CA VAL A 126 -5.40 -7.75 -0.58
C VAL A 126 -4.30 -6.74 -0.28
N ALA A 127 -4.52 -5.45 -0.56
CA ALA A 127 -3.53 -4.40 -0.29
C ALA A 127 -3.25 -4.23 1.22
N ALA A 128 -4.30 -4.24 2.06
CA ALA A 128 -4.16 -4.18 3.52
C ALA A 128 -3.41 -5.40 4.08
N MET A 129 -3.69 -6.60 3.55
CA MET A 129 -3.00 -7.82 3.98
C MET A 129 -1.55 -7.84 3.53
N ALA A 130 -1.29 -7.50 2.27
CA ALA A 130 0.06 -7.52 1.71
C ALA A 130 1.00 -6.55 2.42
N GLN A 131 0.55 -5.33 2.75
CA GLN A 131 1.38 -4.39 3.51
C GLN A 131 1.66 -4.89 4.94
N GLY A 132 0.67 -5.50 5.60
CA GLY A 132 0.84 -6.08 6.94
C GLY A 132 1.80 -7.26 6.96
N MET A 133 1.69 -8.15 5.97
CA MET A 133 2.61 -9.26 5.77
C MET A 133 4.03 -8.78 5.42
N THR A 134 4.15 -7.73 4.61
CA THR A 134 5.44 -7.10 4.26
C THR A 134 6.13 -6.56 5.51
N LEU A 135 5.40 -5.83 6.36
CA LEU A 135 5.92 -5.36 7.64
C LEU A 135 6.27 -6.52 8.58
N GLY A 136 5.42 -7.55 8.62
CA GLY A 136 5.68 -8.77 9.40
C GLY A 136 6.99 -9.47 8.99
N ALA A 137 7.21 -9.65 7.69
CA ALA A 137 8.44 -10.22 7.13
C ALA A 137 9.67 -9.37 7.51
N LEU A 138 9.56 -8.04 7.40
CA LEU A 138 10.64 -7.13 7.80
C LEU A 138 10.98 -7.25 9.29
N LEU A 139 9.98 -7.41 10.16
CA LEU A 139 10.17 -7.55 11.61
C LEU A 139 10.73 -8.91 12.00
N GLN A 140 10.37 -9.98 11.27
CA GLN A 140 10.92 -11.33 11.48
C GLN A 140 12.37 -11.44 11.01
N GLY A 141 12.78 -10.54 10.12
CA GLY A 141 14.12 -10.49 9.55
C GLY A 141 14.17 -11.28 8.25
N ILE A 142 14.83 -10.69 7.24
CA ILE A 142 15.01 -11.29 5.92
C ILE A 142 16.38 -11.96 5.89
N GLU A 143 16.43 -13.27 5.66
CA GLU A 143 17.68 -14.00 5.52
C GLU A 143 18.38 -13.61 4.20
N GLY A 144 19.64 -13.20 4.30
CA GLY A 144 20.46 -12.81 3.16
C GLY A 144 21.80 -13.52 3.15
N VAL A 145 22.26 -13.90 1.96
CA VAL A 145 23.61 -14.41 1.69
C VAL A 145 24.32 -13.41 0.78
N ASP A 146 25.53 -13.01 1.13
CA ASP A 146 26.35 -12.07 0.33
C ASP A 146 25.65 -10.76 -0.04
N ARG A 147 24.89 -10.18 0.90
CA ARG A 147 24.12 -8.93 0.70
C ARG A 147 23.04 -9.04 -0.39
N SER A 148 22.67 -10.27 -0.74
CA SER A 148 21.55 -10.61 -1.61
C SER A 148 20.54 -11.43 -0.84
N TYR A 149 19.27 -11.33 -1.21
CA TYR A 149 18.22 -12.14 -0.61
C TYR A 149 18.44 -13.63 -0.93
N ALA A 150 18.39 -14.47 0.10
CA ALA A 150 18.79 -15.88 -0.01
C ALA A 150 17.67 -16.82 -0.50
N GLY A 151 16.44 -16.33 -0.69
CA GLY A 151 15.32 -17.12 -1.21
C GLY A 151 14.42 -17.77 -0.16
N SER A 152 14.08 -17.08 0.93
CA SER A 152 13.10 -17.52 1.95
C SER A 152 11.74 -16.86 1.74
N TRP A 153 10.75 -17.57 1.20
CA TRP A 153 9.48 -16.94 0.78
C TRP A 153 8.60 -16.37 1.91
N VAL A 154 9.06 -16.43 3.17
CA VAL A 154 9.08 -15.34 4.17
C VAL A 154 10.33 -15.57 5.02
#